data_AF-A0A7C1CBL3-F1
#
_entry.id   AF-A0A7C1CBL3-F1
#
_cell.length_a   1.000
_cell.length_b   1.000
_cell.length_c   1.000
_cell.angle_alpha   90.00
_cell.angle_beta   90.00
_cell.angle_gamma   90.00
#
_symmetry.space_group_name_H-M   'P 1'
#
loop_
_entity.id
_entity.type
_entity.pdbx_description
1 polymer ?
#
loop_
_entity_poly.entity_id
_entity_poly.type
_entity_poly.pdbx_seq_one_letter_code
_entity_poly.pdbx_strand_id
1 'polypeptide(L)'
;MIKNVESLDFEISLLEKRRRALRELFDKGRISQNTFDLLDKKISNIESLIINLKNIIEKETEFWKSMILKESKILESILVNYKFLNLMGEIDFDEWNNISKIIDLGIKSLSKKSFSKHKEETVFETISKEDLITVDFKDAVPSIKETFDASRKQKRKAKADNVQIDRKSVRVGAVKSSDSHCMNPWKPECRRTNIKLSIYYNGQFLPICEECWKEISKKNIEWTT
;
A
#
# COMPACT_ATOMS: atom_id res chain seq x y z
N MET A 1 7.68 10.13 -6.58
CA MET A 1 7.85 11.14 -5.52
C MET A 1 8.85 12.23 -5.90
N ILE A 2 10.07 11.97 -6.39
CA ILE A 2 10.98 13.05 -6.85
C ILE A 2 10.35 13.93 -7.94
N LYS A 3 9.65 13.32 -8.92
CA LYS A 3 8.84 14.04 -9.92
C LYS A 3 7.78 14.97 -9.29
N ASN A 4 7.29 14.64 -8.10
CA ASN A 4 6.25 15.42 -7.44
C ASN A 4 6.85 16.67 -6.79
N VAL A 5 8.07 16.60 -6.24
CA VAL A 5 8.75 17.76 -5.65
C VAL A 5 9.17 18.75 -6.75
N GLU A 6 9.77 18.26 -7.85
CA GLU A 6 10.12 19.09 -9.01
C GLU A 6 8.88 19.76 -9.63
N SER A 7 7.75 19.05 -9.66
CA SER A 7 6.47 19.60 -10.13
C SER A 7 5.96 20.73 -9.23
N LEU A 8 6.19 20.67 -7.91
CA LEU A 8 5.76 21.72 -6.98
C LEU A 8 6.66 22.96 -7.09
N ASP A 9 7.95 22.77 -7.32
CA ASP A 9 8.88 23.87 -7.58
C ASP A 9 8.52 24.62 -8.86
N PHE A 10 8.07 23.90 -9.90
CA PHE A 10 7.52 24.52 -11.09
C PHE A 10 6.29 25.38 -10.79
N GLU A 11 5.35 24.89 -9.98
CA GLU A 11 4.15 25.66 -9.59
C GLU A 11 4.48 26.91 -8.77
N ILE A 12 5.46 26.83 -7.85
CA ILE A 12 5.97 28.01 -7.13
C ILE A 12 6.50 29.05 -8.13
N SER A 13 7.33 28.62 -9.10
CA SER A 13 7.87 29.52 -10.12
C SER A 13 6.78 30.19 -10.98
N LEU A 14 5.69 29.46 -11.25
CA LEU A 14 4.54 29.97 -12.00
C LEU A 14 3.76 31.01 -11.18
N LEU A 15 3.56 30.76 -9.88
CA LEU A 15 2.94 31.73 -8.97
C LEU A 15 3.78 33.00 -8.84
N GLU A 16 5.11 32.90 -8.77
CA GLU A 16 5.99 34.07 -8.79
C GLU A 16 5.84 34.88 -10.08
N LYS A 17 5.76 34.21 -11.24
CA LYS A 17 5.50 34.90 -12.52
C LYS A 17 4.14 35.62 -12.50
N ARG A 18 3.09 34.97 -11.99
CA ARG A 18 1.76 35.59 -11.83
C ARG A 18 1.79 36.79 -10.87
N ARG A 19 2.51 36.69 -9.75
CA ARG A 19 2.66 37.79 -8.77
C ARG A 19 3.42 38.97 -9.38
N ARG A 20 4.46 38.72 -10.18
CA ARG A 20 5.18 39.77 -10.93
C ARG A 20 4.27 40.50 -11.91
N ALA A 21 3.51 39.76 -12.73
CA ALA A 21 2.57 40.36 -13.68
C ALA A 21 1.48 41.18 -12.97
N LEU A 22 0.96 40.69 -11.84
CA LEU A 22 0.00 41.42 -11.01
C LEU A 22 0.60 42.74 -10.49
N ARG A 23 1.84 42.72 -10.03
CA ARG A 23 2.56 43.91 -9.56
C ARG A 23 2.77 44.92 -10.69
N GLU A 24 3.16 44.48 -11.88
CA GLU A 24 3.29 45.39 -13.02
C GLU A 24 1.97 46.09 -13.39
N LEU A 25 0.84 45.39 -13.31
CA LEU A 25 -0.47 45.99 -13.57
C LEU A 25 -0.85 47.02 -12.51
N PHE A 26 -0.46 46.78 -11.26
CA PHE A 26 -0.64 47.71 -10.15
C PHE A 26 0.22 48.95 -10.32
N ASP A 27 1.53 48.78 -10.60
CA ASP A 27 2.47 49.89 -10.79
C ASP A 27 2.08 50.78 -11.99
N LYS A 28 1.49 50.19 -13.03
CA LYS A 28 0.92 50.92 -14.19
C LYS A 28 -0.41 51.61 -13.90
N GLY A 29 -0.93 51.53 -12.67
CA GLY A 29 -2.19 52.13 -12.24
C GLY A 29 -3.44 51.50 -12.88
N ARG A 30 -3.32 50.32 -13.50
CA ARG A 30 -4.46 49.67 -14.20
C ARG A 30 -5.42 48.97 -13.24
N ILE A 31 -4.97 48.67 -12.02
CA ILE A 31 -5.78 48.03 -10.98
C ILE A 31 -5.70 48.83 -9.68
N SER A 32 -6.78 48.79 -8.90
CA SER A 32 -6.83 49.44 -7.59
C SER A 32 -6.04 48.65 -6.54
N GLN A 33 -5.64 49.33 -5.45
CA GLN A 33 -5.00 48.70 -4.28
C GLN A 33 -5.83 47.52 -3.73
N ASN A 34 -7.13 47.72 -3.52
CA ASN A 34 -8.01 46.68 -3.00
C ASN A 34 -8.05 45.44 -3.90
N THR A 35 -8.01 45.63 -5.23
CA THR A 35 -7.97 44.52 -6.19
C THR A 35 -6.64 43.78 -6.12
N PHE A 36 -5.53 44.52 -6.03
CA PHE A 36 -4.20 43.95 -5.86
C PHE A 36 -4.10 43.12 -4.58
N ASP A 37 -4.51 43.69 -3.44
CA ASP A 37 -4.44 43.02 -2.13
C ASP A 37 -5.25 41.73 -2.08
N LEU A 38 -6.45 41.72 -2.68
CA LEU A 38 -7.30 40.54 -2.73
C LEU A 38 -6.64 39.41 -3.55
N LEU A 39 -6.03 39.74 -4.68
CA LEU A 39 -5.37 38.77 -5.55
C LEU A 39 -4.03 38.30 -4.96
N ASP A 40 -3.23 39.20 -4.40
CA ASP A 40 -1.96 38.84 -3.76
C ASP A 40 -2.19 37.98 -2.51
N LYS A 41 -3.25 38.24 -1.74
CA LYS A 41 -3.67 37.35 -0.64
C LYS A 41 -4.04 35.95 -1.14
N LYS A 42 -4.75 35.85 -2.27
CA LYS A 42 -5.06 34.55 -2.89
C LYS A 42 -3.79 33.83 -3.34
N ILE A 43 -2.87 34.54 -3.99
CA ILE A 43 -1.57 33.97 -4.42
C ILE A 43 -0.79 33.47 -3.20
N SER A 44 -0.72 34.28 -2.14
CA SER A 44 -0.02 33.94 -0.89
C SER A 44 -0.62 32.72 -0.20
N ASN A 45 -1.95 32.61 -0.18
CA ASN A 45 -2.62 31.42 0.34
C ASN A 45 -2.22 30.16 -0.45
N ILE A 46 -2.26 30.21 -1.79
CA ILE A 46 -1.89 29.06 -2.63
C ILE A 46 -0.41 28.71 -2.43
N GLU A 47 0.47 29.71 -2.39
CA GLU A 47 1.90 29.50 -2.15
C GLU A 47 2.16 28.82 -0.80
N SER A 48 1.49 29.24 0.27
CA SER A 48 1.61 28.59 1.58
C SER A 48 1.16 27.12 1.56
N LEU A 49 0.10 26.80 0.82
CA LEU A 49 -0.39 25.42 0.68
C LEU A 49 0.63 24.56 -0.07
N ILE A 50 1.22 25.08 -1.15
CA ILE A 50 2.25 24.38 -1.92
C ILE A 50 3.50 24.14 -1.08
N ILE A 51 3.96 25.15 -0.33
CA ILE A 51 5.12 25.02 0.58
C ILE A 51 4.86 23.97 1.66
N ASN A 52 3.66 23.96 2.26
CA ASN A 52 3.30 22.97 3.26
C ASN A 52 3.31 21.55 2.67
N LEU A 53 2.69 21.37 1.49
CA LEU A 53 2.65 20.08 0.81
C LEU A 53 4.05 19.61 0.41
N LYS A 54 4.92 20.52 -0.05
CA LYS A 54 6.34 20.22 -0.33
C LYS A 54 7.05 19.71 0.93
N ASN A 55 6.90 20.41 2.04
CA ASN A 55 7.52 20.02 3.31
C ASN A 55 7.04 18.63 3.79
N ILE A 56 5.74 18.34 3.66
CA ILE A 56 5.19 17.02 4.00
C ILE A 56 5.84 15.93 3.14
N ILE A 57 5.91 16.14 1.82
CA ILE A 57 6.53 15.16 0.91
C ILE A 57 8.02 14.99 1.22
N GLU A 58 8.75 16.06 1.48
CA GLU A 58 10.17 15.99 1.85
C GLU A 58 10.37 15.15 3.11
N LYS A 59 9.62 15.44 4.18
CA LYS A 59 9.65 14.66 5.42
C LYS A 59 9.34 13.19 5.21
N GLU A 60 8.30 12.87 4.43
CA GLU A 60 7.98 11.48 4.10
C GLU A 60 9.12 10.80 3.33
N THR A 61 9.74 11.49 2.37
CA THR A 61 10.86 10.93 1.62
C THR A 61 12.08 10.67 2.50
N GLU A 62 12.38 11.56 3.44
CA GLU A 62 13.46 11.37 4.41
C GLU A 62 13.17 10.22 5.36
N PHE A 63 11.93 10.12 5.85
CA PHE A 63 11.48 9.01 6.68
C PHE A 63 11.69 7.67 5.96
N TRP A 64 11.18 7.53 4.73
CA TRP A 64 11.33 6.29 3.96
C TRP A 64 12.78 5.97 3.61
N LYS A 65 13.59 6.96 3.26
CA LYS A 65 15.05 6.77 3.07
C LYS A 65 15.70 6.20 4.33
N SER A 66 15.37 6.75 5.50
CA SER A 66 15.90 6.28 6.77
C SER A 66 15.46 4.85 7.11
N MET A 67 14.21 4.50 6.80
CA MET A 67 13.65 3.17 7.05
C MET A 67 14.32 2.13 6.15
N ILE A 68 14.41 2.39 4.85
CA ILE A 68 15.06 1.51 3.87
C ILE A 68 16.53 1.28 4.25
N LEU A 69 17.23 2.32 4.73
CA LEU A 69 18.61 2.18 5.19
C LEU A 69 18.74 1.24 6.39
N LYS A 70 17.81 1.32 7.35
CA LYS A 70 17.79 0.42 8.51
C LYS A 70 17.53 -1.02 8.09
N GLU A 71 16.56 -1.25 7.21
CA GLU A 71 16.23 -2.58 6.69
C GLU A 71 17.39 -3.18 5.87
N SER A 72 18.07 -2.38 5.05
CA SER A 72 19.27 -2.82 4.30
C SER A 72 20.36 -3.32 5.24
N LYS A 73 20.63 -2.60 6.34
CA LYS A 73 21.62 -3.02 7.34
C LYS A 73 21.29 -4.36 8.00
N ILE A 74 20.00 -4.64 8.23
CA ILE A 74 19.57 -5.94 8.77
C ILE A 74 19.89 -7.04 7.76
N LEU A 75 19.56 -6.84 6.48
CA LEU A 75 19.86 -7.80 5.43
C LEU A 75 21.37 -8.02 5.25
N GLU A 76 22.17 -6.96 5.29
CA GLU A 76 23.64 -7.04 5.27
C GLU A 76 24.18 -7.82 6.48
N SER A 77 23.64 -7.58 7.68
CA SER A 77 24.03 -8.34 8.87
C SER A 77 23.68 -9.82 8.74
N ILE A 78 22.52 -10.15 8.18
CA ILE A 78 22.13 -11.55 7.92
C ILE A 78 23.10 -12.17 6.92
N LEU A 79 23.43 -11.47 5.83
CA LEU A 79 24.37 -11.92 4.80
C LEU A 79 25.75 -12.23 5.40
N VAL A 80 26.25 -11.35 6.27
CA VAL A 80 27.51 -11.54 6.99
C VAL A 80 27.45 -12.77 7.91
N ASN A 81 26.36 -12.96 8.65
CA ASN A 81 26.19 -14.13 9.53
C ASN A 81 26.20 -15.45 8.73
N TYR A 82 25.47 -15.52 7.61
CA TYR A 82 25.50 -16.71 6.76
C TYR A 82 26.88 -16.96 6.14
N LYS A 83 27.62 -15.89 5.79
CA LYS A 83 29.00 -16.06 5.34
C LYS A 83 29.88 -16.67 6.43
N PHE A 84 29.70 -16.29 7.70
CA PHE A 84 30.41 -16.91 8.82
C PHE A 84 30.07 -18.40 8.95
N LEU A 85 28.78 -18.76 8.93
CA LEU A 85 28.35 -20.18 9.01
C LEU A 85 29.01 -21.03 7.91
N ASN A 86 29.12 -20.50 6.70
CA ASN A 86 29.80 -21.20 5.59
C ASN A 86 31.29 -21.39 5.87
N LEU A 87 31.95 -20.39 6.46
CA LEU A 87 33.38 -20.48 6.82
C LEU A 87 33.62 -21.46 7.98
N MET A 88 32.65 -21.58 8.89
CA MET A 88 32.68 -22.57 9.97
C MET A 88 32.36 -24.00 9.51
N GLY A 89 31.93 -24.17 8.26
CA GLY A 89 31.51 -25.45 7.71
C GLY A 89 30.15 -25.93 8.20
N GLU A 90 29.35 -25.03 8.80
CA GLU A 90 27.99 -25.33 9.28
C GLU A 90 26.96 -25.33 8.14
N ILE A 91 27.26 -24.61 7.05
CA ILE A 91 26.48 -24.63 5.80
C ILE A 91 27.43 -24.86 4.63
N ASP A 92 26.93 -25.47 3.56
CA ASP A 92 27.70 -25.67 2.35
C ASP A 92 27.69 -24.44 1.42
N PHE A 93 28.55 -24.48 0.40
CA PHE A 93 28.70 -23.38 -0.54
C PHE A 93 27.43 -23.13 -1.38
N ASP A 94 26.68 -24.18 -1.74
CA ASP A 94 25.50 -24.05 -2.59
C ASP A 94 24.34 -23.43 -1.81
N GLU A 95 24.17 -23.81 -0.55
CA GLU A 95 23.26 -23.19 0.41
C GLU A 95 23.60 -21.71 0.61
N TRP A 96 24.86 -21.39 0.90
CA TRP A 96 25.33 -20.01 1.02
C TRP A 96 25.09 -19.21 -0.27
N ASN A 97 25.46 -19.75 -1.42
CA ASN A 97 25.32 -19.08 -2.71
C ASN A 97 23.85 -18.78 -3.04
N ASN A 98 22.93 -19.70 -2.73
CA ASN A 98 21.49 -19.46 -2.89
C ASN A 98 20.99 -18.36 -1.96
N ILE A 99 21.36 -18.39 -0.68
CA ILE A 99 20.94 -17.40 0.32
C ILE A 99 21.51 -16.01 -0.03
N SER A 100 22.79 -15.93 -0.38
CA SER A 100 23.45 -14.68 -0.81
C SER A 100 22.71 -14.08 -2.00
N LYS A 101 22.39 -14.86 -3.03
CA LYS A 101 21.63 -14.38 -4.20
C LYS A 101 20.27 -13.81 -3.81
N ILE A 102 19.53 -14.47 -2.92
CA ILE A 102 18.21 -14.02 -2.47
C ILE A 102 18.33 -12.69 -1.70
N ILE A 103 19.28 -12.60 -0.77
CA ILE A 103 19.48 -11.40 0.04
C ILE A 103 19.98 -10.24 -0.84
N ASP A 104 20.92 -10.50 -1.75
CA ASP A 104 21.42 -9.52 -2.72
C ASP A 104 20.29 -8.99 -3.62
N LEU A 105 19.38 -9.86 -4.04
CA LEU A 105 18.17 -9.45 -4.77
C LEU A 105 17.26 -8.59 -3.89
N GLY A 106 17.11 -8.91 -2.61
CA GLY A 106 16.38 -8.10 -1.63
C GLY A 106 16.97 -6.71 -1.47
N ILE A 107 18.27 -6.60 -1.22
CA ILE A 107 19.01 -5.34 -1.08
C ILE A 107 18.92 -4.52 -2.38
N LYS A 108 19.13 -5.15 -3.55
CA LYS A 108 18.98 -4.50 -4.86
C LYS A 108 17.55 -4.02 -5.12
N SER A 109 16.55 -4.73 -4.61
CA SER A 109 15.14 -4.34 -4.76
C SER A 109 14.80 -3.15 -3.88
N LEU A 110 15.30 -3.12 -2.65
CA LEU A 110 15.18 -1.99 -1.72
C LEU A 110 15.87 -0.73 -2.27
N SER A 111 17.04 -0.89 -2.91
CA SER A 111 17.82 0.21 -3.49
C SER A 111 17.35 0.67 -4.87
N LYS A 112 16.74 -0.21 -5.70
CA LYS A 112 16.17 0.20 -7.00
C LYS A 112 14.79 0.84 -6.87
N LYS A 113 13.98 0.42 -5.89
CA LYS A 113 12.66 1.03 -5.65
C LYS A 113 12.73 2.36 -4.90
N SER A 114 13.89 2.74 -4.36
CA SER A 114 14.13 4.11 -3.91
C SER A 114 14.21 5.07 -5.10
N PHE A 115 13.04 5.45 -5.59
CA PHE A 115 12.73 6.74 -6.20
C PHE A 115 13.43 7.14 -7.51
N SER A 116 13.83 6.22 -8.39
CA SER A 116 14.33 6.58 -9.73
C SER A 116 13.62 5.85 -10.86
N LYS A 117 12.96 6.68 -11.69
CA LYS A 117 12.66 6.51 -13.11
C LYS A 117 11.91 5.23 -13.50
N HIS A 118 10.58 5.34 -13.57
CA HIS A 118 9.91 4.73 -14.72
C HIS A 118 10.52 5.34 -15.98
N LYS A 119 11.44 4.60 -16.61
CA LYS A 119 11.66 4.71 -18.05
C LYS A 119 10.31 4.34 -18.67
N GLU A 120 9.76 5.29 -19.42
CA GLU A 120 8.77 4.99 -20.43
C GLU A 120 9.41 3.99 -21.40
N GLU A 121 9.01 2.73 -21.30
CA GLU A 121 9.00 1.88 -22.48
C GLU A 121 7.74 2.27 -23.25
N THR A 122 7.99 3.08 -24.27
CA THR A 122 7.15 3.23 -25.46
C THR A 122 6.70 1.87 -25.95
N VAL A 123 5.42 1.55 -25.71
CA VAL A 123 4.66 0.67 -26.59
C VAL A 123 3.75 1.57 -27.42
N PHE A 124 4.32 2.09 -28.50
CA PHE A 124 3.52 2.42 -29.67
C PHE A 124 3.19 1.09 -30.33
N GLU A 125 1.95 0.61 -30.19
CA GLU A 125 1.34 -0.14 -31.27
C GLU A 125 -0.20 -0.02 -31.22
N THR A 126 -0.71 0.62 -32.27
CA THR A 126 -2.05 0.49 -32.87
C THR A 126 -3.27 0.99 -32.09
N ILE A 127 -3.56 2.28 -32.22
CA ILE A 127 -4.93 2.81 -32.24
C ILE A 127 -5.34 2.93 -33.71
N SER A 128 -6.22 2.03 -34.16
CA SER A 128 -7.07 2.26 -35.32
C SER A 128 -8.33 3.00 -34.86
N LYS A 129 -8.66 4.06 -35.62
CA LYS A 129 -9.95 4.77 -35.73
C LYS A 129 -11.14 3.79 -35.71
N GLU A 130 -12.38 4.08 -35.33
CA GLU A 130 -13.18 5.24 -34.91
C GLU A 130 -14.00 4.77 -33.67
N ASP A 131 -14.41 5.61 -32.72
CA ASP A 131 -15.77 6.15 -32.71
C ASP A 131 -15.92 7.21 -31.60
N LEU A 132 -16.49 8.35 -31.98
CA LEU A 132 -17.01 9.36 -31.06
C LEU A 132 -18.17 8.78 -30.24
N ILE A 133 -18.10 8.89 -28.92
CA ILE A 133 -19.32 8.96 -28.10
C ILE A 133 -19.22 10.18 -27.18
N THR A 134 -20.11 11.12 -27.47
CA THR A 134 -20.39 12.36 -26.75
C THR A 134 -20.79 12.11 -25.31
N VAL A 135 -20.20 12.87 -24.39
CA VAL A 135 -20.63 12.99 -23.00
C VAL A 135 -21.79 14.00 -22.95
N ASP A 136 -22.95 13.61 -22.41
CA ASP A 136 -23.99 14.55 -21.97
C ASP A 136 -24.24 14.35 -20.46
N PHE A 137 -24.03 15.42 -19.71
CA PHE A 137 -24.32 15.53 -18.27
C PHE A 137 -25.71 16.15 -18.12
N LYS A 138 -26.69 15.39 -17.60
CA LYS A 138 -27.90 15.98 -17.01
C LYS A 138 -28.24 15.32 -15.69
N ASP A 139 -28.21 16.16 -14.67
CA ASP A 139 -28.63 15.92 -13.30
C ASP A 139 -30.12 15.55 -13.22
N ALA A 140 -30.44 14.52 -12.43
CA ALA A 140 -31.67 14.45 -11.66
C ALA A 140 -31.54 13.37 -10.56
N VAL A 141 -31.18 13.80 -9.35
CA VAL A 141 -31.49 13.07 -8.11
C VAL A 141 -33.00 13.17 -7.89
N PRO A 142 -33.69 12.07 -7.56
CA PRO A 142 -34.33 12.03 -6.26
C PRO A 142 -34.05 10.73 -5.51
N SER A 143 -33.86 10.92 -4.21
CA SER A 143 -33.76 9.88 -3.20
C SER A 143 -35.16 9.58 -2.62
N ILE A 144 -35.27 8.41 -1.98
CA ILE A 144 -36.12 8.08 -0.81
C ILE A 144 -37.48 7.32 -1.04
N LYS A 145 -37.50 6.09 -0.44
CA LYS A 145 -38.62 5.32 0.22
C LYS A 145 -39.68 4.65 -0.67
N GLU A 146 -40.29 3.50 -0.35
CA GLU A 146 -40.30 2.61 0.82
C GLU A 146 -41.00 1.28 0.42
N THR A 147 -40.46 0.15 0.87
CA THR A 147 -41.13 -1.03 1.47
C THR A 147 -42.32 -1.82 0.86
N PHE A 148 -42.23 -3.14 1.13
CA PHE A 148 -43.26 -4.18 1.37
C PHE A 148 -43.66 -5.16 0.23
N ASP A 149 -43.16 -6.39 0.40
CA ASP A 149 -43.86 -7.69 0.43
C ASP A 149 -45.03 -7.99 -0.53
N ALA A 150 -44.89 -9.05 -1.35
CA ALA A 150 -45.54 -10.34 -1.12
C ALA A 150 -45.38 -11.32 -2.32
N SER A 151 -44.75 -12.46 -2.03
CA SER A 151 -45.03 -13.83 -2.48
C SER A 151 -46.00 -14.11 -3.66
N ARG A 152 -45.54 -14.82 -4.71
CA ARG A 152 -45.97 -16.21 -5.05
C ARG A 152 -45.40 -16.72 -6.39
N LYS A 153 -44.77 -17.92 -6.32
CA LYS A 153 -44.84 -19.11 -7.21
C LYS A 153 -44.64 -18.87 -8.74
N GLN A 154 -43.80 -19.59 -9.49
CA GLN A 154 -43.58 -21.04 -9.51
C GLN A 154 -42.45 -21.43 -10.50
N LYS A 155 -41.58 -22.35 -10.07
CA LYS A 155 -40.89 -23.44 -10.81
C LYS A 155 -40.75 -23.38 -12.34
N ARG A 156 -39.49 -23.48 -12.82
CA ARG A 156 -39.06 -24.50 -13.82
C ARG A 156 -37.66 -25.04 -13.49
N LYS A 157 -37.52 -26.37 -13.61
CA LYS A 157 -36.31 -27.19 -13.42
C LYS A 157 -35.65 -27.49 -14.77
N ALA A 158 -34.33 -27.47 -14.84
CA ALA A 158 -33.42 -28.34 -15.62
C ALA A 158 -31.99 -28.09 -15.08
N LYS A 159 -31.28 -29.03 -14.41
CA LYS A 159 -30.31 -30.04 -14.94
C LYS A 159 -29.40 -29.44 -16.03
N ALA A 160 -28.07 -29.46 -16.02
CA ALA A 160 -26.97 -30.03 -15.22
C ALA A 160 -25.78 -29.02 -15.37
N ASP A 161 -24.70 -28.97 -14.60
CA ASP A 161 -23.60 -29.94 -14.54
C ASP A 161 -22.64 -29.58 -13.40
N ASN A 162 -22.10 -30.63 -12.77
CA ASN A 162 -21.06 -30.56 -11.75
C ASN A 162 -19.71 -30.16 -12.40
N VAL A 163 -19.13 -29.05 -11.97
CA VAL A 163 -17.68 -28.83 -12.11
C VAL A 163 -17.09 -28.60 -10.73
N GLN A 164 -16.51 -29.69 -10.25
CA GLN A 164 -15.68 -29.82 -9.07
C GLN A 164 -14.36 -29.07 -9.33
N ILE A 165 -14.26 -27.83 -8.86
CA ILE A 165 -12.98 -27.10 -8.90
C ILE A 165 -12.14 -27.57 -7.72
N ASP A 166 -11.26 -28.51 -8.05
CA ASP A 166 -10.23 -29.11 -7.23
C ASP A 166 -9.23 -28.02 -6.81
N ARG A 167 -9.46 -27.34 -5.68
CA ARG A 167 -8.45 -26.48 -5.05
C ARG A 167 -7.39 -27.36 -4.43
N LYS A 168 -6.39 -27.70 -5.25
CA LYS A 168 -5.16 -28.38 -4.85
C LYS A 168 -4.45 -27.55 -3.77
N SER A 169 -4.67 -27.96 -2.52
CA SER A 169 -3.90 -27.53 -1.36
C SER A 169 -2.43 -27.89 -1.59
N VAL A 170 -1.57 -26.88 -1.58
CA VAL A 170 -0.12 -27.06 -1.49
C VAL A 170 0.15 -27.72 -0.14
N ARG A 171 0.49 -29.00 -0.18
CA ARG A 171 0.98 -29.76 0.97
C ARG A 171 2.33 -29.18 1.37
N VAL A 172 2.33 -28.26 2.32
CA VAL A 172 3.52 -27.99 3.14
C VAL A 172 3.74 -29.23 3.99
N GLY A 173 4.94 -29.77 3.89
CA GLY A 173 5.35 -31.03 4.48
C GLY A 173 5.00 -31.13 5.95
N ALA A 174 4.42 -32.27 6.31
CA ALA A 174 4.17 -32.67 7.69
C ALA A 174 5.51 -32.84 8.42
N VAL A 175 5.91 -31.83 9.19
CA VAL A 175 6.82 -32.02 10.32
C VAL A 175 5.98 -32.64 11.43
N LYS A 176 6.19 -33.93 11.70
CA LYS A 176 5.60 -34.61 12.84
C LYS A 176 6.36 -34.22 14.12
N SER A 177 5.54 -34.03 15.16
CA SER A 177 5.79 -34.18 16.60
C SER A 177 6.64 -33.12 17.33
N SER A 178 5.97 -32.03 17.67
CA SER A 178 5.69 -31.71 19.07
C SER A 178 4.26 -31.18 19.14
N ASP A 179 3.45 -31.66 20.08
CA ASP A 179 2.01 -31.38 20.22
C ASP A 179 1.66 -29.87 20.16
N SER A 180 1.46 -29.34 18.95
CA SER A 180 1.02 -27.97 18.74
C SER A 180 -0.48 -27.88 19.04
N HIS A 181 -0.79 -27.86 20.34
CA HIS A 181 -2.11 -27.57 20.85
C HIS A 181 -2.33 -26.06 20.89
N CYS A 182 -3.59 -25.65 20.92
CA CYS A 182 -3.98 -24.25 21.02
C CYS A 182 -3.29 -23.60 22.23
N MET A 183 -2.75 -22.40 22.05
CA MET A 183 -2.17 -21.58 23.12
C MET A 183 -2.84 -20.21 23.12
N ASN A 184 -4.17 -20.21 23.22
CA ASN A 184 -4.96 -18.98 23.22
C ASN A 184 -4.70 -18.16 24.49
N PRO A 185 -4.15 -16.93 24.41
CA PRO A 185 -3.91 -16.07 25.56
C PRO A 185 -5.17 -15.75 26.37
N TRP A 186 -6.33 -15.70 25.70
CA TRP A 186 -7.62 -15.39 26.32
C TRP A 186 -8.37 -16.65 26.80
N LYS A 187 -7.83 -17.85 26.54
CA LYS A 187 -8.41 -19.14 26.95
C LYS A 187 -7.29 -20.18 27.14
N PRO A 188 -6.46 -20.04 28.20
CA PRO A 188 -5.24 -20.83 28.37
C PRO A 188 -5.49 -22.32 28.62
N GLU A 189 -6.70 -22.72 28.99
CA GLU A 189 -7.08 -24.12 29.19
C GLU A 189 -7.32 -24.89 27.88
N CYS A 190 -7.42 -24.19 26.74
CA CYS A 190 -7.70 -24.85 25.47
C CYS A 190 -6.49 -25.68 25.03
N ARG A 191 -6.63 -27.00 24.90
CA ARG A 191 -5.57 -27.90 24.38
C ARG A 191 -5.92 -28.58 23.06
N ARG A 192 -6.81 -27.98 22.27
CA ARG A 192 -7.21 -28.58 20.99
C ARG A 192 -6.09 -28.48 19.97
N THR A 193 -5.93 -29.52 19.16
CA THR A 193 -4.87 -29.65 18.15
C THR A 193 -5.32 -29.24 16.74
N ASN A 194 -6.59 -28.85 16.55
CA ASN A 194 -7.12 -28.34 15.28
C ASN A 194 -6.74 -26.87 15.05
N ILE A 195 -5.44 -26.59 14.91
CA ILE A 195 -4.90 -25.26 14.71
C ILE A 195 -5.36 -24.70 13.35
N LYS A 196 -5.92 -23.49 13.37
CA LYS A 196 -6.41 -22.78 12.17
C LYS A 196 -5.44 -21.69 11.73
N LEU A 197 -4.87 -20.98 12.69
CA LEU A 197 -3.93 -19.89 12.47
C LEU A 197 -2.99 -19.76 13.66
N SER A 198 -1.96 -18.93 13.52
CA SER A 198 -1.09 -18.51 14.62
C SER A 198 -1.13 -16.99 14.76
N ILE A 199 -1.14 -16.48 15.99
CA ILE A 199 -1.09 -15.05 16.31
C ILE A 199 0.24 -14.69 16.96
N TYR A 200 0.65 -13.42 16.88
CA TYR A 200 1.80 -12.91 17.62
C TYR A 200 1.34 -12.18 18.87
N TYR A 201 1.72 -12.66 20.06
CA TYR A 201 1.30 -12.07 21.32
C TYR A 201 2.45 -12.11 22.33
N ASN A 202 2.72 -11.01 23.02
CA ASN A 202 3.82 -10.87 23.99
C ASN A 202 5.18 -11.39 23.49
N GLY A 203 5.51 -11.09 22.23
CA GLY A 203 6.79 -11.49 21.64
C GLY A 203 6.87 -12.95 21.18
N GLN A 204 5.77 -13.71 21.24
CA GLN A 204 5.74 -15.12 20.86
C GLN A 204 4.65 -15.43 19.82
N PHE A 205 4.95 -16.35 18.91
CA PHE A 205 3.97 -16.90 17.97
C PHE A 205 3.19 -18.03 18.63
N LEU A 206 1.88 -17.84 18.81
CA LEU A 206 1.01 -18.78 19.50
C LEU A 206 -0.01 -19.41 18.53
N PRO A 207 -0.10 -20.75 18.46
CA PRO A 207 -1.08 -21.45 17.63
C PRO A 207 -2.51 -21.32 18.22
N ILE A 208 -3.50 -21.02 17.38
CA ILE A 208 -4.92 -20.87 17.77
C ILE A 208 -5.78 -21.87 17.01
N CYS A 209 -6.61 -22.61 17.74
CA CYS A 209 -7.56 -23.55 17.15
C CYS A 209 -8.75 -22.86 16.48
N GLU A 210 -9.41 -23.57 15.55
CA GLU A 210 -10.54 -23.05 14.78
C GLU A 210 -11.68 -22.50 15.64
N GLU A 211 -11.98 -23.15 16.76
CA GLU A 211 -13.03 -22.71 17.66
C GLU A 211 -12.66 -21.45 18.45
N CYS A 212 -11.42 -21.37 18.96
CA CYS A 212 -10.94 -20.16 19.62
C CYS A 212 -10.92 -18.99 18.64
N TRP A 213 -10.51 -19.23 17.39
CA TRP A 213 -10.55 -18.20 16.36
C TRP A 213 -11.97 -17.70 16.10
N LYS A 214 -12.95 -18.61 15.99
CA LYS A 214 -14.37 -18.24 15.78
C LYS A 214 -14.96 -17.43 16.93
N GLU A 215 -14.47 -17.63 18.16
CA GLU A 215 -14.84 -16.81 19.32
C GLU A 215 -14.17 -15.43 19.27
N ILE A 216 -12.88 -15.38 18.93
CA ILE A 216 -12.09 -14.14 18.84
C ILE A 216 -12.60 -13.26 17.71
N SER A 217 -12.90 -13.82 16.53
CA SER A 217 -13.35 -13.06 15.35
C SER A 217 -14.70 -12.35 15.53
N LYS A 218 -15.44 -12.70 16.59
CA LYS A 218 -16.71 -12.05 16.97
C LYS A 218 -16.53 -10.94 18.00
N LYS A 219 -15.36 -10.84 18.60
CA LYS A 219 -15.03 -9.83 19.61
C LYS A 219 -14.21 -8.72 18.96
N ASN A 220 -14.48 -7.47 19.31
CA ASN A 220 -13.66 -6.34 18.87
C ASN A 220 -12.48 -6.18 19.82
N ILE A 221 -11.46 -7.04 19.68
CA ILE A 221 -10.23 -6.97 20.47
C ILE A 221 -9.20 -6.19 19.67
N GLU A 222 -8.88 -4.98 20.14
CA GLU A 222 -7.84 -4.13 19.57
C GLU A 222 -6.53 -4.32 20.37
N TRP A 223 -5.40 -4.24 19.68
CA TRP A 223 -4.09 -4.31 20.32
C TRP A 223 -3.87 -3.02 21.11
N THR A 224 -3.86 -3.10 22.44
CA THR A 224 -3.43 -1.98 23.28
C THR A 224 -1.92 -1.91 23.25
N THR A 225 -1.39 -0.76 22.84
CA THR A 225 0.05 -0.49 22.67
C THR A 225 0.70 -0.15 24.02
#